data_AF-A0A9Q4B3P5-F1
#
_entry.id   AF-A0A9Q4B3P5-F1
#
_cell.length_a   1.000
_cell.length_b   1.000
_cell.length_c   1.000
_cell.angle_alpha   90.00
_cell.angle_beta   90.00
_cell.angle_gamma   90.00
#
_symmetry.space_group_name_H-M   'P 1'
#
loop_
_entity.id
_entity.type
_entity.pdbx_description
1 polymer ?
#
loop_
_entity_poly.entity_id
_entity_poly.type
_entity_poly.pdbx_seq_one_letter_code
_entity_poly.pdbx_strand_id
1 'polypeptide(L)'
;MKDMIKCLVFMMGMVGGIISVLMAVIYMTALLMPTDMSLMSWQALWMLAMAIFVWLIPVQFIDLLKLIPIQRRMRRIVYPHLLTVLQITSFTCYMVVLNSWLKNVAFSSKGLIIFTFVIICTARFSYYCLVCYLRKQAIGRVTTSR
;
A
#
# COMPACT_ATOMS: atom_id res chain seq x y z
N MET A 1 -26.94 2.22 -18.41
CA MET A 1 -25.68 2.80 -18.94
C MET A 1 -25.16 3.99 -18.12
N LYS A 2 -25.96 5.05 -17.85
CA LYS A 2 -25.50 6.20 -17.05
C LYS A 2 -24.94 5.83 -15.67
N ASP A 3 -25.54 4.87 -14.98
CA ASP A 3 -25.07 4.46 -13.64
C ASP A 3 -23.80 3.60 -13.68
N MET A 4 -23.62 2.80 -14.74
CA MET A 4 -22.36 2.07 -14.98
C MET A 4 -21.20 3.03 -15.25
N ILE A 5 -21.44 4.10 -16.04
CA ILE A 5 -20.42 5.13 -16.33
C ILE A 5 -20.04 5.87 -15.05
N LYS A 6 -21.02 6.27 -14.21
CA LYS A 6 -20.75 6.91 -12.91
C LYS A 6 -19.92 6.02 -11.99
N CYS A 7 -20.24 4.72 -11.92
CA CYS A 7 -19.49 3.76 -11.13
C CYS A 7 -18.04 3.62 -11.63
N LEU A 8 -17.85 3.55 -12.95
CA LEU A 8 -16.53 3.46 -13.56
C LEU A 8 -15.69 4.72 -13.29
N VAL A 9 -16.28 5.91 -13.44
CA VAL A 9 -15.61 7.19 -13.15
C VAL A 9 -15.24 7.27 -11.66
N PHE A 10 -16.11 6.83 -10.77
CA PHE A 10 -15.82 6.79 -9.33
C PHE A 10 -14.64 5.85 -9.01
N MET A 11 -14.62 4.65 -9.60
CA MET A 11 -13.52 3.69 -9.41
C MET A 11 -12.19 4.23 -9.96
N MET A 12 -12.20 4.86 -11.14
CA MET A 12 -11.01 5.52 -11.70
C MET A 12 -10.53 6.67 -10.81
N GLY A 13 -11.44 7.48 -10.26
CA GLY A 13 -11.12 8.55 -9.32
C GLY A 13 -10.46 8.04 -8.04
N MET A 14 -10.96 6.92 -7.48
CA MET A 14 -10.33 6.29 -6.31
C MET A 14 -8.93 5.77 -6.62
N VAL A 15 -8.75 5.07 -7.74
CA VAL A 15 -7.43 4.56 -8.16
C VAL A 15 -6.45 5.70 -8.36
N GLY A 16 -6.87 6.76 -9.07
CA GLY A 16 -6.07 7.97 -9.27
C GLY A 16 -5.70 8.66 -7.96
N GLY A 17 -6.63 8.73 -7.01
CA GLY A 17 -6.39 9.28 -5.67
C GLY A 17 -5.37 8.47 -4.85
N ILE A 18 -5.39 7.14 -4.94
CA ILE A 18 -4.39 6.30 -4.26
C ILE A 18 -3.01 6.49 -4.90
N ILE A 19 -2.94 6.52 -6.23
CA ILE A 19 -1.69 6.73 -6.95
C ILE A 19 -1.10 8.11 -6.62
N SER A 20 -1.92 9.17 -6.55
CA SER A 20 -1.43 10.51 -6.21
C SER A 20 -0.86 10.59 -4.79
N VAL A 21 -1.48 9.90 -3.82
CA VAL A 21 -0.93 9.78 -2.46
C VAL A 21 0.40 9.04 -2.47
N LEU A 22 0.52 7.94 -3.23
CA LEU A 22 1.79 7.21 -3.36
C LEU A 22 2.88 8.08 -3.98
N MET A 23 2.56 8.81 -5.05
CA MET A 23 3.48 9.76 -5.68
C MET A 23 3.97 10.81 -4.69
N ALA A 24 3.08 11.37 -3.87
CA ALA A 24 3.44 12.33 -2.84
C ALA A 24 4.39 11.72 -1.79
N VAL A 25 4.11 10.51 -1.30
CA VAL A 25 4.97 9.81 -0.33
C VAL A 25 6.36 9.55 -0.90
N ILE A 26 6.43 9.10 -2.17
CA ILE A 26 7.70 8.84 -2.88
C ILE A 26 8.49 10.13 -3.07
N TYR A 27 7.81 11.21 -3.47
CA TYR A 27 8.46 12.50 -3.67
C TYR A 27 8.97 13.09 -2.35
N MET A 28 8.18 13.01 -1.28
CA MET A 28 8.59 13.48 0.05
C MET A 28 9.76 12.65 0.61
N THR A 29 9.80 11.34 0.38
CA THR A 29 10.95 10.52 0.77
C THR A 29 12.21 10.87 -0.01
N ALA A 30 12.09 11.15 -1.31
CA ALA A 30 13.22 11.61 -2.12
C ALA A 30 13.75 12.99 -1.66
N LEU A 31 12.86 13.91 -1.26
CA LEU A 31 13.26 15.21 -0.72
C LEU A 31 13.97 15.12 0.63
N LEU A 32 13.55 14.19 1.50
CA LEU A 32 14.14 13.99 2.82
C LEU A 32 15.47 13.24 2.75
N MET A 33 15.73 12.47 1.69
CA MET A 33 16.92 11.64 1.54
C MET A 33 17.58 11.82 0.15
N PRO A 34 18.01 13.05 -0.19
CA PRO A 34 18.49 13.38 -1.53
C PRO A 34 19.79 12.66 -1.92
N THR A 35 20.57 12.21 -0.93
CA THR A 35 21.82 11.46 -1.14
C THR A 35 21.58 9.98 -1.43
N ASP A 36 20.45 9.44 -0.99
CA ASP A 36 20.18 8.00 -1.00
C ASP A 36 19.10 7.60 -2.02
N MET A 37 18.32 8.57 -2.50
CA MET A 37 17.28 8.39 -3.51
C MET A 37 17.30 9.55 -4.49
N SER A 38 17.63 9.29 -5.75
CA SER A 38 17.53 10.28 -6.82
C SER A 38 16.50 9.88 -7.88
N LEU A 39 15.57 10.79 -8.12
CA LEU A 39 14.55 10.68 -9.15
C LEU A 39 15.01 11.44 -10.39
N MET A 40 15.43 10.72 -11.43
CA MET A 40 15.93 11.37 -12.65
C MET A 40 14.82 11.95 -13.53
N SER A 41 13.57 11.49 -13.37
CA SER A 41 12.44 11.96 -14.18
C SER A 41 11.08 11.81 -13.49
N TRP A 42 10.14 12.68 -13.87
CA TRP A 42 8.72 12.58 -13.49
C TRP A 42 8.07 11.27 -13.97
N GLN A 43 8.53 10.74 -15.10
CA GLN A 43 8.04 9.46 -15.62
C GLN A 43 8.48 8.28 -14.73
N ALA A 44 9.71 8.33 -14.20
CA ALA A 44 10.21 7.32 -13.28
C ALA A 44 9.43 7.32 -11.95
N LEU A 45 9.05 8.51 -11.47
CA LEU A 45 8.17 8.66 -10.30
C LEU A 45 6.82 7.96 -10.53
N TRP A 46 6.19 8.21 -11.69
CA TRP A 46 4.93 7.56 -12.09
C TRP A 46 5.04 6.05 -12.22
N MET A 47 6.09 5.55 -12.87
CA MET A 47 6.32 4.10 -13.01
C MET A 47 6.51 3.42 -11.66
N LEU A 48 7.28 4.05 -10.76
CA LEU A 48 7.52 3.54 -9.41
C LEU A 48 6.20 3.51 -8.59
N ALA A 49 5.40 4.57 -8.65
CA ALA A 49 4.10 4.61 -7.96
C ALA A 49 3.13 3.54 -8.49
N MET A 50 3.07 3.36 -9.81
CA MET A 50 2.25 2.31 -10.42
C MET A 50 2.71 0.91 -10.03
N ALA A 51 4.03 0.67 -10.05
CA ALA A 51 4.60 -0.61 -9.64
C ALA A 51 4.31 -0.94 -8.16
N ILE A 52 4.37 0.07 -7.28
CA ILE A 52 4.02 -0.09 -5.87
C ILE A 52 2.50 -0.29 -5.71
N PHE A 53 1.68 0.41 -6.49
CA PHE A 53 0.23 0.26 -6.47
C PHE A 53 -0.20 -1.15 -6.88
N VAL A 54 0.36 -1.70 -7.96
CA VAL A 54 0.10 -3.08 -8.41
C VAL A 54 0.41 -4.09 -7.29
N TRP A 55 1.48 -3.85 -6.53
CA TRP A 55 1.85 -4.70 -5.41
C TRP A 55 0.96 -4.52 -4.17
N LEU A 56 0.44 -3.31 -3.92
CA LEU A 56 -0.48 -3.03 -2.82
C LEU A 56 -1.79 -3.81 -2.93
N ILE A 57 -2.27 -4.07 -4.14
CA ILE A 57 -3.52 -4.80 -4.40
C ILE A 57 -3.52 -6.18 -3.72
N PRO A 58 -2.62 -7.14 -4.05
CA PRO A 58 -2.63 -8.46 -3.44
C PRO A 58 -2.41 -8.40 -1.93
N VAL A 59 -1.64 -7.43 -1.42
CA VAL A 59 -1.37 -7.27 0.01
C VAL A 59 -2.61 -6.85 0.78
N GLN A 60 -3.38 -5.90 0.24
CA GLN A 60 -4.66 -5.46 0.81
C GLN A 60 -5.69 -6.60 0.76
N PHE A 61 -5.74 -7.40 -0.32
CA PHE A 61 -6.60 -8.60 -0.40
C PHE A 61 -6.25 -9.63 0.68
N ILE A 62 -4.96 -9.93 0.84
CA ILE A 62 -4.49 -10.87 1.85
C ILE A 62 -4.80 -10.37 3.28
N ASP A 63 -4.63 -9.08 3.55
CA ASP A 63 -4.99 -8.50 4.85
C ASP A 63 -6.51 -8.52 5.08
N LEU A 64 -7.33 -8.31 4.05
CA LEU A 64 -8.79 -8.45 4.15
C LEU A 64 -9.21 -9.90 4.43
N LEU A 65 -8.53 -10.89 3.86
CA LEU A 65 -8.79 -12.31 4.16
C LEU A 65 -8.51 -12.65 5.63
N LYS A 66 -7.62 -11.93 6.32
CA LYS A 66 -7.38 -12.10 7.77
C LYS A 66 -8.57 -11.68 8.63
N LEU A 67 -9.49 -10.84 8.12
CA LEU A 67 -10.70 -10.40 8.83
C LEU A 67 -11.80 -11.47 8.88
N ILE A 68 -11.74 -12.50 8.03
CA ILE A 68 -12.79 -13.52 7.96
C ILE A 68 -12.66 -14.48 9.16
N PRO A 69 -13.71 -14.65 10.01
CA PRO A 69 -13.61 -15.32 11.31
C PRO A 69 -13.57 -16.87 11.26
N ILE A 70 -12.98 -17.47 10.22
CA ILE A 70 -13.05 -18.93 9.96
C ILE A 70 -12.02 -19.76 10.77
N GLN A 71 -11.07 -19.14 11.49
CA GLN A 71 -9.90 -19.86 12.05
C GLN A 71 -9.93 -20.13 13.58
N ARG A 72 -9.51 -21.35 13.98
CA ARG A 72 -9.34 -21.87 15.37
C ARG A 72 -8.35 -21.02 16.20
N ARG A 73 -8.55 -20.91 17.53
CA ARG A 73 -7.87 -19.99 18.50
C ARG A 73 -6.35 -19.84 18.32
N MET A 74 -5.59 -20.94 18.20
CA MET A 74 -4.13 -20.90 18.05
C MET A 74 -3.68 -20.34 16.68
N ARG A 75 -4.37 -20.69 15.60
CA ARG A 75 -4.06 -20.18 14.25
C ARG A 75 -4.36 -18.68 14.11
N ARG A 76 -5.27 -18.14 14.91
CA ARG A 76 -5.62 -16.70 14.90
C ARG A 76 -4.46 -15.79 15.29
N ILE A 77 -3.49 -16.26 16.08
CA ILE A 77 -2.38 -15.43 16.59
C ILE A 77 -1.14 -15.57 15.69
N VAL A 78 -0.78 -16.79 15.32
CA VAL A 78 0.47 -17.07 14.58
C VAL A 78 0.33 -16.74 13.08
N TYR A 79 -0.81 -17.07 12.47
CA TYR A 79 -1.05 -16.87 11.05
C TYR A 79 -0.91 -15.41 10.58
N PRO A 80 -1.48 -14.39 11.25
CA PRO A 80 -1.34 -13.00 10.81
C PRO A 80 0.10 -12.50 10.88
N HIS A 81 0.91 -12.97 11.84
CA HIS A 81 2.32 -12.60 11.94
C HIS A 81 3.17 -13.26 10.85
N LEU A 82 3.03 -14.57 10.60
CA LEU A 82 3.71 -15.27 9.51
C LEU A 82 3.42 -14.65 8.15
N LEU A 83 2.14 -14.36 7.87
CA LEU A 83 1.75 -13.72 6.61
C LEU A 83 2.34 -12.32 6.46
N THR A 84 2.45 -11.58 7.56
CA THR A 84 3.05 -10.24 7.57
C THR A 84 4.54 -10.31 7.26
N VAL A 85 5.26 -11.26 7.85
CA VAL A 85 6.67 -11.49 7.53
C VAL A 85 6.82 -11.86 6.06
N LEU A 86 6.03 -12.81 5.54
CA LEU A 86 6.09 -13.21 4.14
C LEU A 86 5.78 -12.05 3.18
N GLN A 87 4.78 -11.22 3.50
CA GLN A 87 4.46 -10.01 2.73
C GLN A 87 5.64 -9.04 2.72
N ILE A 88 6.27 -8.77 3.87
CA ILE A 88 7.43 -7.87 3.96
C ILE A 88 8.60 -8.44 3.17
N THR A 89 8.93 -9.72 3.34
CA THR A 89 10.04 -10.36 2.62
C THR A 89 9.80 -10.37 1.10
N SER A 90 8.58 -10.70 0.67
CA SER A 90 8.18 -10.67 -0.74
C SER A 90 8.25 -9.25 -1.31
N PHE A 91 7.84 -8.23 -0.53
CA PHE A 91 7.94 -6.84 -0.94
C PHE A 91 9.38 -6.39 -1.12
N THR A 92 10.24 -6.70 -0.15
CA THR A 92 11.65 -6.32 -0.22
C THR A 92 12.31 -6.96 -1.43
N CYS A 93 12.02 -8.23 -1.72
CA CYS A 93 12.51 -8.90 -2.92
C CYS A 93 11.97 -8.21 -4.20
N TYR A 94 10.68 -7.88 -4.23
CA TYR A 94 10.07 -7.14 -5.33
C TYR A 94 10.74 -5.78 -5.57
N MET A 95 11.02 -5.01 -4.51
CA MET A 95 11.69 -3.70 -4.61
C MET A 95 13.13 -3.82 -5.11
N VAL A 96 13.85 -4.88 -4.72
CA VAL A 96 15.21 -5.15 -5.24
C VAL A 96 15.17 -5.45 -6.73
N VAL A 97 14.21 -6.26 -7.20
CA VAL A 97 14.01 -6.53 -8.63
C VAL A 97 13.56 -5.27 -9.36
N LEU A 98 12.70 -4.46 -8.75
CA LEU A 98 12.23 -3.21 -9.34
C LEU A 98 13.37 -2.21 -9.55
N ASN A 99 14.29 -2.13 -8.59
CA ASN A 99 15.48 -1.27 -8.66
C ASN A 99 16.42 -1.68 -9.80
N SER A 100 16.54 -2.98 -10.11
CA SER A 100 17.36 -3.43 -11.25
C SER A 100 16.69 -3.18 -12.61
N TRP A 101 15.35 -3.11 -12.65
CA TRP A 101 14.58 -2.81 -13.86
C TRP A 101 14.42 -1.31 -14.13
N LEU A 102 14.22 -0.49 -13.09
CA LEU A 102 14.01 0.96 -13.20
C LEU A 102 15.36 1.70 -13.21
N LYS A 103 16.04 1.69 -14.37
CA LYS A 103 17.32 2.40 -14.54
C LYS A 103 17.27 3.92 -14.30
N ASN A 104 16.07 4.51 -14.30
CA ASN A 104 15.83 5.94 -14.12
C ASN A 104 15.57 6.35 -12.65
N VAL A 105 15.66 5.40 -11.71
CA VAL A 105 15.61 5.67 -10.27
C VAL A 105 16.87 5.11 -9.65
N ALA A 106 17.72 5.97 -9.09
CA ALA A 106 18.92 5.50 -8.41
C ALA A 106 18.61 5.38 -6.91
N PHE A 107 18.59 4.15 -6.41
CA PHE A 107 18.57 3.88 -4.98
C PHE A 107 19.94 3.42 -4.50
N SER A 108 20.45 4.09 -3.46
CA SER A 108 21.50 3.55 -2.60
C SER A 108 20.96 2.34 -1.83
N SER A 109 21.79 1.36 -1.48
CA SER A 109 21.36 0.18 -0.70
C SER A 109 20.70 0.58 0.62
N LYS A 110 21.17 1.66 1.26
CA LYS A 110 20.55 2.23 2.47
C LYS A 110 19.21 2.90 2.16
N GLY A 111 19.16 3.68 1.09
CA GLY A 111 17.94 4.34 0.60
C GLY A 111 16.82 3.35 0.27
N LEU A 112 17.15 2.24 -0.38
CA LEU A 112 16.18 1.20 -0.73
C LEU A 112 15.55 0.56 0.51
N ILE A 113 16.35 0.27 1.55
CA ILE A 113 15.86 -0.30 2.81
C ILE A 113 14.91 0.68 3.51
N ILE A 114 15.32 1.95 3.65
CA ILE A 114 14.53 2.96 4.34
C ILE A 114 13.24 3.25 3.57
N PHE A 115 13.34 3.39 2.25
CA PHE A 115 12.18 3.60 1.38
C PHE A 115 11.19 2.44 1.45
N THR A 116 11.68 1.20 1.38
CA THR A 116 10.85 -0.01 1.53
C THR A 116 10.13 -0.01 2.88
N PHE A 117 10.83 0.35 3.95
CA PHE A 117 10.24 0.45 5.29
C PHE A 117 9.16 1.53 5.38
N VAL A 118 9.40 2.71 4.79
CA VAL A 118 8.41 3.80 4.75
C VAL A 118 7.14 3.35 4.02
N ILE A 119 7.26 2.72 2.86
CA ILE A 119 6.10 2.25 2.09
C ILE A 119 5.31 1.17 2.86
N ILE A 120 5.99 0.24 3.53
CA ILE A 120 5.33 -0.76 4.39
C ILE A 120 4.56 -0.07 5.51
N CYS A 121 5.18 0.89 6.20
CA CYS A 121 4.55 1.66 7.28
C CYS A 121 3.32 2.43 6.77
N THR A 122 3.43 3.13 5.64
CA THR A 122 2.31 3.84 5.02
C THR A 122 1.17 2.89 4.64
N ALA A 123 1.48 1.73 4.06
CA ALA A 123 0.48 0.73 3.68
C ALA A 123 -0.26 0.12 4.89
N ARG A 124 0.47 -0.13 5.98
CA ARG A 124 -0.12 -0.62 7.24
C ARG A 124 -0.96 0.46 7.93
N PHE A 125 -0.49 1.70 7.91
CA PHE A 125 -1.20 2.82 8.48
C PHE A 125 -2.51 3.09 7.72
N SER A 126 -2.49 3.08 6.40
CA SER A 126 -3.70 3.24 5.59
C SER A 126 -4.72 2.13 5.85
N TYR A 127 -4.27 0.87 5.96
CA TYR A 127 -5.12 -0.25 6.36
C TYR A 127 -5.71 -0.07 7.77
N TYR A 128 -4.90 0.35 8.73
CA TYR A 128 -5.37 0.63 10.10
C TYR A 128 -6.44 1.73 10.12
N CYS A 129 -6.22 2.83 9.39
CA CYS A 129 -7.20 3.90 9.25
C CYS A 129 -8.51 3.39 8.63
N LEU A 130 -8.43 2.54 7.60
CA LEU A 130 -9.60 1.91 6.97
C LEU A 130 -10.38 1.07 7.99
N VAL A 131 -9.71 0.20 8.73
CA VAL A 131 -10.34 -0.65 9.76
C VAL A 131 -10.98 0.21 10.86
N CYS A 132 -10.29 1.26 11.33
CA CYS A 132 -10.83 2.20 12.31
C CYS A 132 -12.09 2.91 11.79
N TYR A 133 -12.08 3.34 10.53
CA TYR A 133 -13.21 4.00 9.89
C TYR A 133 -14.42 3.05 9.76
N LEU A 134 -14.17 1.81 9.30
CA LEU A 134 -15.20 0.77 9.20
C LEU A 134 -15.80 0.41 10.56
N ARG A 135 -14.98 0.31 11.62
CA ARG A 135 -15.45 0.07 12.99
C ARG A 135 -16.32 1.22 13.50
N LYS A 136 -15.94 2.48 13.26
CA LYS A 136 -16.75 3.65 13.64
C LYS A 136 -18.11 3.65 12.93
N GLN A 137 -18.15 3.35 11.64
CA GLN A 137 -19.42 3.24 10.91
C GLN A 137 -20.30 2.08 11.41
N ALA A 138 -19.71 0.93 11.73
CA ALA A 138 -20.44 -0.21 12.28
C ALA A 138 -21.09 0.14 13.63
N ILE A 139 -20.39 0.85 14.51
CA ILE A 139 -20.92 1.31 15.81
C ILE A 139 -22.05 2.33 15.60
N GLY A 140 -21.89 3.28 14.67
CA GLY A 140 -22.89 4.31 14.39
C GLY A 140 -24.25 3.75 13.93
N ARG A 141 -24.25 2.66 13.15
CA ARG A 141 -25.50 2.00 12.71
C ARG A 141 -26.25 1.29 13.83
N VAL A 142 -25.55 0.82 14.87
CA VAL A 142 -26.19 0.13 16.01
C VAL A 142 -26.92 1.12 16.91
N THR A 143 -26.44 2.37 16.97
CA THR A 143 -27.06 3.43 17.79
C THR A 143 -28.24 4.13 17.14
N THR A 144 -28.38 4.12 15.81
CA THR A 144 -29.55 4.73 15.11
C THR A 144 -30.74 3.77 14.96
N SER A 145 -30.58 2.50 15.33
CA SER A 145 -31.62 1.46 15.25
C SER A 145 -32.35 1.25 16.61
N ARG A 146 -32.14 2.13 17.58
CA ARG A 146 -32.92 2.23 18.82
C ARG A 146 -33.64 3.56 18.83
#